data_AF-A0AAE7MMC0-F1
#
_entry.id   AF-A0AAE7MMC0-F1
#
_cell.length_a   1.000
_cell.length_b   1.000
_cell.length_c   1.000
_cell.angle_alpha   90.00
_cell.angle_beta   90.00
_cell.angle_gamma   90.00
#
_symmetry.space_group_name_H-M   'P 1'
#
loop_
_entity.id
_entity.type
_entity.pdbx_description
1 polymer ?
#
loop_
_entity_poly.entity_id
_entity_poly.type
_entity_poly.pdbx_seq_one_letter_code
_entity_poly.pdbx_strand_id
1 'polypeptide(L)'
;MTRKRAQALVTGVGWNVQHAVTKQTTLLVVGYRQTKLTDPLDQSRKKLTALALKCEGQKLQLISEKEFLLKIKESIDQLYQNVI
;
A
#
# COMPACT_ATOMS: atom_id res chain seq x y z
N MET A 1 1.82 -10.00 6.26
CA MET A 1 3.10 -9.40 6.71
C MET A 1 2.85 -8.43 7.86
N THR A 2 3.80 -8.20 8.78
CA THR A 2 3.63 -7.19 9.83
C THR A 2 3.81 -5.77 9.27
N ARG A 3 3.12 -4.78 9.85
CA ARG A 3 3.24 -3.38 9.43
C ARG A 3 4.68 -2.89 9.45
N LYS A 4 5.46 -3.23 10.48
CA LYS A 4 6.87 -2.83 10.61
C LYS A 4 7.74 -3.37 9.47
N ARG A 5 7.52 -4.63 9.05
CA ARG A 5 8.23 -5.23 7.90
C ARG A 5 7.88 -4.52 6.60
N ALA A 6 6.59 -4.22 6.38
CA ALA A 6 6.14 -3.48 5.21
C ALA A 6 6.82 -2.10 5.13
N GLN A 7 6.85 -1.38 6.25
CA GLN A 7 7.47 -0.06 6.32
C GLN A 7 8.98 -0.12 6.02
N ALA A 8 9.68 -1.11 6.56
CA ALA A 8 11.10 -1.31 6.31
C ALA A 8 11.40 -1.57 4.81
N LEU A 9 10.57 -2.35 4.12
CA LEU A 9 10.70 -2.59 2.69
C LEU A 9 10.47 -1.31 1.88
N VAL A 10 9.42 -0.55 2.20
CA VAL A 10 9.11 0.73 1.55
C VAL A 10 10.27 1.71 1.70
N THR A 11 10.80 1.87 2.92
CA THR A 11 11.97 2.74 3.15
C THR A 11 13.22 2.23 2.45
N GLY A 12 13.41 0.90 2.37
CA GLY A 12 14.58 0.29 1.74
C GLY A 12 14.66 0.53 0.23
N VAL A 13 13.52 0.68 -0.45
CA VAL A 13 13.45 1.04 -1.88
C VAL A 13 13.33 2.55 -2.13
N GLY A 14 13.53 3.38 -1.09
CA GLY A 14 13.48 4.84 -1.19
C GLY A 14 12.07 5.43 -1.29
N TRP A 15 11.03 4.66 -0.98
CA TRP A 15 9.64 5.14 -0.97
C TRP A 15 9.26 5.73 0.39
N ASN A 16 8.24 6.59 0.40
CA ASN A 16 7.75 7.26 1.60
C ASN A 16 6.62 6.49 2.29
N VAL A 17 6.80 6.20 3.57
CA VAL A 17 5.76 5.60 4.42
C VAL A 17 4.88 6.70 5.01
N GLN A 18 3.56 6.55 4.89
CA GLN A 18 2.59 7.44 5.55
C GLN A 18 1.71 6.68 6.55
N HIS A 19 1.37 7.34 7.67
CA HIS A 19 0.54 6.73 8.72
C HIS A 19 -0.96 6.87 8.45
N ALA A 20 -1.35 7.87 7.67
CA ALA A 20 -2.72 8.18 7.25
C ALA A 20 -2.79 8.31 5.72
N VAL A 21 -4.00 8.20 5.16
CA VAL A 21 -4.24 8.44 3.73
C VAL A 21 -4.43 9.94 3.54
N THR A 22 -3.64 10.55 2.66
CA THR A 22 -3.60 11.98 2.40
C THR A 22 -3.64 12.26 0.90
N LYS A 23 -3.70 13.54 0.51
CA LYS A 23 -3.62 13.97 -0.90
C LYS A 23 -2.29 13.65 -1.57
N GLN A 24 -1.25 13.33 -0.79
CA GLN A 24 0.06 12.90 -1.29
C GLN A 24 0.17 11.38 -1.41
N THR A 25 -0.82 10.63 -0.90
CA THR A 25 -0.79 9.17 -0.97
C THR A 25 -1.07 8.71 -2.41
N THR A 26 -0.10 8.02 -3.00
CA THR A 26 -0.24 7.42 -4.34
C THR A 26 -0.65 5.95 -4.27
N LEU A 27 -0.28 5.25 -3.19
CA LEU A 27 -0.47 3.81 -3.01
C LEU A 27 -1.01 3.52 -1.61
N LEU A 28 -2.10 2.75 -1.53
CA LEU A 28 -2.62 2.18 -0.29
C LEU A 28 -2.52 0.66 -0.34
N VAL A 29 -1.69 0.08 0.54
CA VAL A 29 -1.63 -1.37 0.74
C VAL A 29 -2.76 -1.79 1.66
N VAL A 30 -3.66 -2.62 1.13
CA VAL A 30 -4.79 -3.18 1.86
C VAL A 30 -4.43 -4.60 2.28
N GLY A 31 -4.22 -4.78 3.59
CA GLY A 31 -4.11 -6.11 4.18
C GLY A 31 -5.49 -6.75 4.33
N TYR A 32 -5.58 -8.04 4.07
CA TYR A 32 -6.79 -8.80 4.39
C TYR A 32 -6.72 -9.22 5.86
N ARG A 33 -7.60 -8.66 6.69
CA ARG A 33 -7.75 -9.10 8.09
C ARG A 33 -9.21 -9.47 8.28
N GLN A 34 -9.56 -10.72 8.01
CA GLN A 34 -10.90 -11.22 8.31
C GLN A 34 -11.01 -11.40 9.83
N THR A 35 -11.52 -10.39 10.52
CA THR A 35 -11.70 -10.45 11.98
C THR A 35 -12.98 -11.19 12.38
N LYS A 36 -13.94 -11.35 11.46
CA LYS A 36 -15.18 -12.10 11.67
C LYS A 36 -15.60 -12.84 10.38
N LEU A 37 -16.27 -13.98 10.55
CA LEU A 37 -16.75 -14.84 9.47
C LEU A 37 -17.83 -14.17 8.59
N THR A 38 -18.52 -13.15 9.11
CA THR A 38 -19.67 -12.49 8.47
C THR A 38 -19.58 -10.95 8.51
N ASP A 39 -18.39 -10.35 8.53
CA ASP A 39 -18.31 -8.89 8.38
C ASP A 39 -18.48 -8.53 6.89
N PRO A 40 -19.57 -7.84 6.51
CA PRO A 40 -19.79 -7.45 5.13
C PRO A 40 -18.80 -6.31 4.84
N LEU A 41 -17.64 -6.67 4.29
CA LEU A 41 -16.57 -5.75 3.93
C LEU A 41 -16.07 -4.96 5.14
N ASP A 42 -15.04 -5.47 5.82
CA ASP A 42 -14.24 -4.70 6.78
C ASP A 42 -13.54 -3.53 6.05
N GLN A 43 -14.32 -2.47 5.78
CA GLN A 43 -13.88 -1.26 5.13
C GLN A 43 -13.20 -0.42 6.20
N SER A 44 -11.94 -0.74 6.50
CA SER A 44 -11.13 0.08 7.40
C SER A 44 -11.27 1.56 7.02
N ARG A 45 -11.27 2.47 8.00
CA ARG A 45 -11.42 3.92 7.77
C ARG A 45 -10.48 4.43 6.67
N LYS A 46 -9.29 3.83 6.54
CA LYS A 46 -8.31 4.14 5.48
C LYS A 46 -8.81 3.79 4.08
N LYS A 47 -9.49 2.66 3.92
CA LYS A 47 -10.09 2.25 2.64
C LYS A 47 -11.19 3.23 2.23
N LEU A 48 -12.05 3.63 3.17
CA LEU A 48 -13.08 4.64 2.92
C LEU A 48 -12.48 5.98 2.48
N THR A 49 -11.49 6.49 3.23
CA THR A 49 -10.78 7.74 2.85
C THR A 49 -10.11 7.63 1.48
N ALA A 50 -9.47 6.51 1.18
CA ALA A 50 -8.84 6.28 -0.12
C ALA A 50 -9.86 6.24 -1.27
N LEU A 51 -11.04 5.64 -1.05
CA LEU A 51 -12.12 5.63 -2.03
C LEU A 51 -12.68 7.04 -2.24
N ALA A 52 -12.90 7.81 -1.17
CA ALA A 52 -13.36 9.20 -1.25
C ALA A 52 -12.38 10.06 -2.07
N LEU A 53 -11.09 9.99 -1.76
CA LEU A 53 -10.06 10.72 -2.50
C LEU A 53 -9.95 10.27 -3.97
N LYS A 54 -10.17 8.98 -4.26
CA LYS A 54 -10.23 8.47 -5.63
C LYS A 54 -11.44 9.02 -6.39
N CYS A 55 -12.60 9.15 -5.74
CA CYS A 55 -13.78 9.82 -6.29
C CYS A 55 -13.55 11.32 -6.54
N GLU A 56 -12.72 11.97 -5.72
CA GLU A 56 -12.25 13.36 -5.93
C GLU A 56 -11.23 13.51 -7.08
N GLY A 57 -10.88 12.41 -7.77
CA GLY A 57 -9.98 12.42 -8.92
C GLY A 57 -8.50 12.21 -8.58
N GLN A 58 -8.16 11.92 -7.31
CA GLN A 58 -6.78 11.60 -6.95
C GLN A 58 -6.36 10.26 -7.58
N LYS A 59 -5.17 10.23 -8.18
CA LYS A 59 -4.53 9.02 -8.72
C LYS A 59 -4.00 8.13 -7.58
N LEU A 60 -4.89 7.63 -6.74
CA LEU A 60 -4.60 6.72 -5.65
C LEU A 60 -4.92 5.28 -6.07
N GLN A 61 -3.94 4.39 -5.91
CA GLN A 61 -4.09 2.96 -6.19
C GLN A 61 -4.25 2.18 -4.88
N LEU A 62 -5.29 1.34 -4.80
CA LEU A 62 -5.46 0.38 -3.72
C LEU A 62 -4.91 -0.95 -4.21
N ILE A 63 -3.95 -1.52 -3.50
CA ILE A 63 -3.30 -2.79 -3.87
C ILE A 63 -3.32 -3.78 -2.71
N SER A 64 -3.34 -5.06 -3.02
CA SER A 64 -3.19 -6.15 -2.06
C SER A 64 -1.76 -6.26 -1.54
N GLU A 65 -1.57 -7.01 -0.44
CA GLU A 65 -0.23 -7.36 0.06
C GLU A 65 0.61 -8.10 -1.00
N LYS A 66 -0.02 -8.94 -1.83
CA LYS A 66 0.65 -9.68 -2.91
C LYS A 66 1.20 -8.74 -3.98
N GLU A 67 0.37 -7.83 -4.49
CA GLU A 67 0.78 -6.83 -5.49
C GLU A 67 1.84 -5.88 -4.94
N PHE A 68 1.76 -5.55 -3.65
CA PHE A 68 2.79 -4.75 -2.97
C PHE A 68 4.16 -5.44 -3.04
N LEU A 69 4.22 -6.73 -2.69
CA LEU A 69 5.48 -7.48 -2.73
C LEU A 69 6.06 -7.59 -4.14
N LEU A 70 5.22 -7.75 -5.16
CA LEU A 70 5.65 -7.74 -6.56
C LEU A 70 6.27 -6.41 -6.95
N LYS A 71 5.62 -5.28 -6.61
CA LYS A 71 6.16 -3.94 -6.87
C LYS A 71 7.48 -3.66 -6.15
N ILE A 72 7.61 -4.12 -4.91
CA ILE A 72 8.88 -4.03 -4.17
C ILE A 72 9.96 -4.84 -4.88
N LYS A 73 9.67 -6.07 -5.30
CA LYS A 73 10.60 -6.89 -6.06
C LYS A 73 11.05 -6.20 -7.35
N GLU A 74 10.11 -5.69 -8.14
CA GLU A 74 10.41 -4.94 -9.37
C GLU A 74 11.29 -3.71 -9.09
N SER A 75 11.01 -2.98 -8.01
CA SER A 75 11.82 -1.81 -7.61
C SER A 75 13.24 -2.20 -7.21
N ILE A 76 13.39 -3.32 -6.50
CA ILE A 76 14.70 -3.87 -6.12
C ILE A 76 15.47 -4.31 -7.36
N ASP A 77 14.82 -5.05 -8.26
CA ASP A 77 15.43 -5.53 -9.51
C ASP A 77 15.92 -4.33 -10.36
N GLN A 78 15.13 -3.26 -10.46
CA GLN A 78 15.54 -2.02 -11.13
C GLN A 78 16.74 -1.35 -10.46
N LEU A 79 16.77 -1.28 -9.13
CA LEU A 79 17.90 -0.72 -8.40
C LEU A 79 19.19 -1.51 -8.68
N TYR A 80 19.13 -2.84 -8.73
CA TYR A 80 20.30 -3.66 -9.04
C TYR A 80 20.73 -3.60 -10.50
N GLN A 81 19.80 -3.47 -11.45
CA GLN A 81 20.13 -3.29 -12.88
C GLN A 81 20.78 -1.93 -13.16
N ASN A 82 20.50 -0.90 -12.36
CA ASN A 82 21.10 0.43 -12.50
C ASN A 82 22.48 0.57 -11.82
N VAL A 83 22.98 -0.49 -11.17
CA VAL A 83 24.26 -0.51 -10.43
C VAL A 83 25.37 -1.23 -11.22
N ILE A 84 25.03 -1.85 -12.36
CA ILE A 84 25.97 -2.49 -13.31
C ILE A 84 26.16 -1.57 -14.51
#